data_AF-A0A1I0XAW4-F1
#
_entry.id   AF-A0A1I0XAW4-F1
#
_cell.length_a   1.000
_cell.length_b   1.000
_cell.length_c   1.000
_cell.angle_alpha   90.00
_cell.angle_beta   90.00
_cell.angle_gamma   90.00
#
_symmetry.space_group_name_H-M   'P 1'
#
loop_
_entity.id
_entity.type
_entity.pdbx_description
1 polymer ?
#
loop_
_entity_poly.entity_id
_entity_poly.type
_entity_poly.pdbx_seq_one_letter_code
_entity_poly.pdbx_strand_id
1 'polypeptide(L)' 'MGGVTPLDVAWQDPREQVEVTVLLANGRLAPRSFVSRAEAEAWARPDEGEQVVEINATCACDR' A
#
# COMPACT_ATOMS: atom_id res chain seq x y z
N MET A 1 -24.48 14.20 32.05
CA MET A 1 -23.06 13.77 32.09
C MET A 1 -22.91 12.74 30.99
N GLY A 2 -22.83 13.10 29.72
CA GLY A 2 -21.70 13.76 29.06
C GLY A 2 -21.22 12.77 27.99
N GLY A 3 -21.91 12.78 26.84
CA GLY A 3 -21.68 11.84 25.75
C GLY A 3 -20.35 12.08 25.05
N VAL A 4 -19.67 10.99 24.72
CA VAL A 4 -18.65 10.96 23.67
C VAL A 4 -19.27 10.15 22.53
N THR A 5 -19.76 10.83 21.50
CA THR A 5 -20.00 10.17 20.22
C THR A 5 -18.63 10.08 19.57
N PRO A 6 -17.99 8.90 19.47
CA PRO A 6 -16.83 8.79 18.59
C PRO A 6 -17.32 9.19 17.20
N LEU A 7 -16.60 10.10 16.54
CA LEU A 7 -16.73 10.23 15.09
C LEU A 7 -16.61 8.81 14.52
N ASP A 8 -17.63 8.33 13.83
CA ASP A 8 -17.66 7.02 13.19
C ASP A 8 -16.58 6.95 12.10
N VAL A 9 -15.31 6.91 12.49
CA VAL A 9 -14.26 6.42 11.63
C VAL A 9 -14.52 4.93 11.59
N ALA A 10 -15.28 4.48 10.58
CA ALA A 10 -15.53 3.08 10.36
C ALA A 10 -14.19 2.35 10.44
N TRP A 11 -14.03 1.51 11.47
CA TRP A 11 -12.81 0.74 11.64
C TRP A 11 -12.65 -0.09 10.37
N GLN A 12 -11.57 0.16 9.62
CA GLN A 12 -11.24 -0.54 8.39
C GLN A 12 -10.22 -1.62 8.75
N ASP A 13 -10.51 -2.89 8.43
CA ASP A 13 -9.58 -3.97 8.72
C ASP A 13 -8.24 -3.70 7.99
N PRO A 14 -7.10 -3.66 8.69
CA PRO A 14 -5.79 -3.40 8.07
C PRO A 14 -5.35 -4.49 7.08
N ARG A 15 -6.06 -5.62 7.00
CA ARG A 15 -5.88 -6.65 5.96
C ARG A 15 -6.64 -6.31 4.67
N GLU A 16 -7.65 -5.46 4.76
CA GLU A 16 -8.41 -4.96 3.61
C GLU A 16 -7.85 -3.63 3.08
N GLN A 17 -7.00 -2.97 3.87
CA GLN A 17 -6.26 -1.79 3.45
C GLN A 17 -5.07 -2.19 2.57
N VAL A 18 -5.26 -2.07 1.26
CA VAL A 18 -4.26 -2.40 0.24
C VAL A 18 -3.53 -1.14 -0.21
N GLU A 19 -2.21 -1.23 -0.30
CA GLU A 19 -1.33 -0.21 -0.88
C GLU A 19 -0.65 -0.76 -2.13
N VAL A 20 -0.57 0.05 -3.19
CA VAL A 20 0.12 -0.32 -4.42
C VAL A 20 1.57 0.16 -4.36
N THR A 21 2.52 -0.72 -4.64
CA THR A 21 3.95 -0.39 -4.76
C THR A 21 4.60 -1.22 -5.87
N VAL A 22 5.91 -1.09 -6.05
CA VAL A 22 6.68 -1.81 -7.07
C VAL A 22 7.77 -2.63 -6.40
N LEU A 23 7.80 -3.92 -6.71
CA LEU A 23 8.89 -4.82 -6.40
C LEU A 23 10.00 -4.63 -7.44
N LEU A 24 11.16 -4.16 -6.98
CA LEU A 24 12.34 -3.98 -7.81
C LEU A 24 13.01 -5.33 -8.07
N ALA A 25 13.81 -5.42 -9.14
CA ALA A 25 14.53 -6.64 -9.50
C ALA A 25 15.52 -7.14 -8.43
N ASN A 26 15.94 -6.26 -7.51
CA ASN A 26 16.77 -6.61 -6.36
C ASN A 26 15.97 -7.24 -5.19
N GLY A 27 14.66 -7.48 -5.37
CA GLY A 27 13.78 -8.04 -4.35
C GLY A 27 13.31 -7.06 -3.28
N ARG A 28 13.62 -5.76 -3.40
CA ARG A 28 13.17 -4.71 -2.48
C ARG A 28 11.93 -4.01 -3.04
N LEU A 29 11.11 -3.46 -2.16
CA LEU A 29 10.03 -2.56 -2.55
C LEU A 29 10.57 -1.17 -2.86
N ALA A 30 9.92 -0.48 -3.79
CA ALA A 30 10.16 0.92 -4.08
C ALA A 30 9.96 1.77 -2.80
N PRO A 31 10.72 2.86 -2.63
CA PRO A 31 10.63 3.73 -1.44
C PRO A 31 9.37 4.61 -1.43
N ARG A 32 8.36 4.27 -2.23
CA ARG A 32 7.09 4.97 -2.33
C ARG A 32 5.95 4.01 -2.63
N SER A 33 4.76 4.44 -2.27
CA SER A 33 3.50 3.84 -2.69
C SER A 33 2.79 4.72 -3.72
N PHE A 34 1.77 4.14 -4.34
CA PHE A 34 0.97 4.73 -5.40
C PHE A 34 -0.51 4.65 -5.04
N VAL A 35 -1.27 5.65 -5.49
CA VAL A 35 -2.72 5.73 -5.27
C VAL A 35 -3.47 4.72 -6.16
N SER A 36 -2.87 4.28 -7.26
CA SER A 36 -3.51 3.39 -8.23
C SER A 36 -2.51 2.49 -8.93
N ARG A 37 -2.97 1.31 -9.35
CA ARG A 37 -2.17 0.34 -10.14
C ARG A 37 -1.57 0.98 -11.38
N ALA A 38 -2.38 1.74 -12.12
CA ALA A 38 -1.94 2.42 -13.33
C ALA A 38 -0.79 3.43 -13.08
N GLU A 39 -0.78 4.11 -11.93
CA GLU A 39 0.32 5.02 -11.58
C GLU A 39 1.60 4.25 -11.27
N ALA A 40 1.48 3.12 -10.56
CA ALA A 40 2.60 2.23 -10.31
C ALA A 40 3.14 1.60 -11.61
N GLU A 41 2.26 1.20 -12.52
CA GLU A 41 2.62 0.63 -13.84
C GLU A 41 3.33 1.65 -14.73
N ALA A 42 2.91 2.92 -14.69
CA ALA A 42 3.58 3.99 -15.42
C ALA A 42 4.97 4.34 -14.86
N TRP A 43 5.21 4.05 -13.57
CA TRP A 43 6.51 4.24 -12.93
C TRP A 43 7.42 3.02 -13.09
N ALA A 44 6.85 1.82 -13.01
CA ALA A 44 7.57 0.56 -13.09
C ALA A 44 8.21 0.37 -14.47
N ARG A 45 9.38 -0.25 -14.46
CA ARG A 45 10.16 -0.62 -15.64
C ARG A 45 10.19 -2.15 -15.73
N PRO A 46 9.18 -2.76 -16.37
CA PRO A 46 9.11 -4.21 -16.49
C PRO A 46 10.33 -4.80 -17.23
N ASP A 47 10.93 -4.03 -18.16
CA ASP A 47 12.18 -4.42 -18.85
C ASP A 47 13.38 -4.58 -17.92
N GLU A 48 13.38 -3.90 -16.76
CA GLU A 48 14.41 -4.05 -15.72
C GLU A 48 14.06 -5.15 -14.71
N GLY A 49 12.92 -5.85 -14.88
CA GLY A 49 12.45 -6.91 -13.99
C GLY A 49 11.58 -6.41 -12.82
N GLU A 50 11.11 -5.17 -12.87
CA GLU A 50 10.24 -4.58 -11.86
C GLU A 50 8.79 -5.05 -12.00
N GLN A 51 8.08 -5.22 -10.89
CA GLN A 51 6.71 -5.74 -10.85
C GLN A 51 5.82 -4.91 -9.95
N VAL A 52 4.64 -4.53 -10.43
CA VAL A 52 3.63 -3.85 -9.61
C VAL A 52 2.96 -4.86 -8.68
N VAL A 53 3.01 -4.58 -7.39
CA VAL A 53 2.48 -5.45 -6.34
C VAL A 53 1.55 -4.67 -5.41
N GLU A 54 0.62 -5.40 -4.82
CA GLU A 54 -0.36 -4.91 -3.85
C GLU A 54 -0.02 -5.52 -2.49
N ILE A 55 0.21 -4.65 -1.49
CA ILE A 55 0.56 -5.08 -0.14
C ILE A 55 -0.52 -4.64 0.84
N ASN A 56 -0.88 -5.53 1.76
CA ASN A 56 -1.78 -5.17 2.85
C ASN A 56 -1.01 -4.35 3.89
N ALA A 57 -1.67 -3.39 4.55
CA ALA A 57 -1.07 -2.61 5.62
C ALA A 57 -0.53 -3.48 6.76
N THR A 58 -1.07 -4.69 6.94
CA THR A 58 -0.58 -5.69 7.91
C THR A 58 0.82 -6.24 7.57
N CYS A 59 1.24 -6.22 6.29
CA CYS A 59 2.55 -6.68 5.86
C CYS A 59 3.67 -5.66 6.11
N ALA A 60 3.34 -4.43 6.53
CA ALA A 60 4.31 -3.44 6.98
C ALA A 60 4.76 -3.75 8.43
N CYS A 61 5.57 -4.79 8.61
CA CYS A 61 6.02 -5.23 9.93
C CYS A 61 7.06 -4.29 10.62
N ASP A 62 7.41 -3.14 10.05
CA ASP A 62 8.46 -2.25 10.56
C ASP A 62 8.18 -0.77 10.23
N ARG A 63 7.04 -0.23 10.68
CA ARG A 63 6.73 1.21 10.55
C ARG A 63 7.10 1.99 11.81
#